data_AF-A0A9F2R910-F1
#
_entry.id   AF-A0A9F2R910-F1
#
_cell.length_a   1.000
_cell.length_b   1.000
_cell.length_c   1.000
_cell.angle_alpha   90.00
_cell.angle_beta   90.00
_cell.angle_gamma   90.00
#
_symmetry.space_group_name_H-M   'P 1'
#
loop_
_entity.id
_entity.type
_entity.pdbx_description
1 polymer ?
#
loop_
_entity_poly.entity_id
_entity_poly.type
_entity_poly.pdbx_seq_one_letter_code
_entity_poly.pdbx_strand_id
1 'polypeptide(L)'
;MDFLEAYPDRCSAVALAAREGSIKHLKKLIKQGYSIDVPDNRGWMAIHEAAFQNTNECLKLLIQAAPSANYIRSKTFEGTCPLHLSASRGNLECAAVLLESGADPNELTNDATTPLFLAVENGHTNMIKLLLQHGANLNGSHCWSEWNSLHQAAFQSYPEILKLLLDEGADKESVDDFGITPLFIAAQYGKLECLRILISYGANVNCQAKDQATPLFIAAQEGNDKCVELLLAEGANPNLYCNEEEWQLPIHAAAQMGHSNILRTLILVTDRVCGSAEGKVSPVYSAIYSGQEDCLELLLKEGYSPDAQACPTFGCRSPMSLAFQKGSGLILILLRYGIKVLEMDLGLCLQHERFSLFRHFLRQDCKLPSQQHLAEFSEYAVNAGHKYREWLPSLLLAGFNPENLLCDKWIYSVSNDALNFLLEFTNWKRLPWNVEQILSSRKGTSMWVPCSHFEHIPSLSHLCRLEIRSLLTSVCLRSDQHIRQLPIPICLQDFLLYLDVLRSYSISEYWLKLGEVYEGSALPSCSNSERTEGKK
;
A
#
# COMPACT_ATOMS: atom_id res chain seq x y z
N MET A 1 44.66 17.47 -19.95
CA MET A 1 43.83 18.43 -20.70
C MET A 1 42.41 17.97 -20.54
N ASP A 2 41.66 18.71 -19.74
CA ASP A 2 40.25 18.46 -19.47
C ASP A 2 39.45 19.05 -20.63
N PHE A 3 38.78 18.21 -21.43
CA PHE A 3 38.06 18.63 -22.63
C PHE A 3 36.65 19.17 -22.34
N LEU A 4 36.32 19.42 -21.05
CA LEU A 4 34.99 19.81 -20.60
C LEU A 4 34.76 21.32 -20.46
N GLU A 5 35.78 22.17 -20.66
CA GLU A 5 35.56 23.62 -20.85
C GLU A 5 35.22 23.94 -22.32
N ALA A 6 34.14 23.34 -22.81
CA ALA A 6 33.53 23.76 -24.06
C ALA A 6 32.74 25.06 -23.81
N TYR A 7 33.22 26.19 -24.34
CA TYR A 7 32.49 27.47 -24.33
C TYR A 7 31.03 27.24 -24.75
N PRO A 8 30.03 27.43 -23.85
CA PRO A 8 28.66 27.00 -24.09
C PRO A 8 27.91 27.81 -25.16
N ASP A 9 28.52 28.86 -25.73
CA ASP A 9 27.86 29.78 -26.64
C ASP A 9 28.75 30.23 -27.83
N ARG A 10 29.35 29.28 -28.55
CA ARG A 10 29.99 29.59 -29.85
C ARG A 10 28.96 29.54 -30.98
N CYS A 11 28.17 30.59 -31.12
CA CYS A 11 27.31 30.78 -32.29
C CYS A 11 28.01 31.63 -33.38
N SER A 12 27.65 31.42 -34.64
CA SER A 12 28.19 32.23 -35.75
C SER A 12 27.72 33.68 -35.67
N ALA A 13 28.43 34.63 -36.30
CA ALA A 13 28.00 36.04 -36.30
C ALA A 13 26.60 36.23 -36.91
N VAL A 14 26.23 35.38 -37.89
CA VAL A 14 24.89 35.35 -38.48
C VAL A 14 23.86 34.86 -37.46
N ALA A 15 24.18 33.78 -36.73
CA ALA A 15 23.31 33.22 -35.70
C ALA A 15 23.14 34.19 -34.51
N LEU A 16 24.20 34.88 -34.10
CA LEU A 16 24.13 35.93 -33.06
C LEU A 16 23.23 37.08 -33.50
N ALA A 17 23.38 37.57 -34.75
CA ALA A 17 22.52 38.62 -35.28
C ALA A 17 21.05 38.18 -35.38
N ALA A 18 20.78 36.90 -35.69
CA ALA A 18 19.46 36.31 -35.69
C ALA A 18 18.86 36.21 -34.28
N ARG A 19 19.67 35.78 -33.31
CA ARG A 19 19.31 35.69 -31.88
C ARG A 19 18.94 37.05 -31.29
N GLU A 20 19.71 38.09 -31.62
CA GLU A 20 19.46 39.47 -31.17
C GLU A 20 18.30 40.16 -31.90
N GLY A 21 17.79 39.58 -33.00
CA GLY A 21 16.79 40.24 -33.86
C GLY A 21 17.35 41.41 -34.67
N SER A 22 18.67 41.47 -34.85
CA SER A 22 19.39 42.56 -35.49
C SER A 22 19.30 42.51 -37.04
N ILE A 23 18.14 42.83 -37.61
CA ILE A 23 17.85 42.77 -39.06
C ILE A 23 18.92 43.46 -39.92
N LYS A 24 19.33 44.68 -39.53
CA LYS A 24 20.33 45.47 -40.28
C LYS A 24 21.69 44.78 -40.32
N HIS A 25 22.12 44.23 -39.18
CA HIS A 25 23.38 43.50 -39.09
C HIS A 25 23.32 42.19 -39.86
N LEU A 26 22.21 41.45 -39.73
CA LEU A 26 21.98 40.20 -40.45
C LEU A 26 22.03 40.41 -41.98
N LYS A 27 21.33 41.42 -42.51
CA LYS A 27 21.38 41.77 -43.94
C LYS A 27 22.80 42.12 -44.41
N LYS A 28 23.56 42.85 -43.59
CA LYS A 28 24.95 43.22 -43.89
C LYS A 28 25.85 41.97 -43.96
N LEU A 29 25.72 41.06 -43.00
CA LEU A 29 26.50 39.81 -42.95
C LEU A 29 26.18 38.91 -44.15
N ILE A 30 24.91 38.72 -44.49
CA ILE A 30 24.50 37.96 -45.67
C ILE A 30 25.08 38.58 -46.95
N LYS A 31 25.01 39.91 -47.11
CA LYS A 31 25.59 40.61 -48.27
C LYS A 31 27.11 40.48 -48.35
N GLN A 32 27.78 40.34 -47.21
CA GLN A 32 29.23 40.10 -47.12
C GLN A 32 29.63 38.64 -47.40
N GLY A 33 28.68 37.74 -47.65
CA GLY A 33 28.94 36.34 -47.99
C GLY A 33 29.18 35.43 -46.79
N TYR A 34 28.76 35.83 -45.58
CA TYR A 34 28.80 34.94 -44.42
C TYR A 34 27.78 33.81 -44.58
N SER A 35 28.20 32.58 -44.28
CA SER A 35 27.34 31.39 -44.39
C SER A 35 26.25 31.39 -43.32
N ILE A 36 25.03 31.00 -43.70
CA ILE A 36 23.83 31.02 -42.83
C ILE A 36 23.53 29.66 -42.19
N ASP A 37 24.25 28.63 -42.61
CA ASP A 37 24.11 27.21 -42.28
C ASP A 37 25.23 26.68 -41.39
N VAL A 38 25.96 27.57 -40.70
CA VAL A 38 27.01 27.19 -39.75
C VAL A 38 26.36 26.76 -38.43
N PRO A 39 26.44 25.47 -38.05
CA PRO A 39 25.94 25.01 -36.76
C PRO A 39 26.88 25.37 -35.62
N ASP A 40 26.33 25.61 -34.43
CA ASP A 40 27.08 25.68 -33.17
C ASP A 40 27.34 24.28 -32.56
N ASN A 41 27.83 24.24 -31.33
CA ASN A 41 28.11 23.00 -30.59
C ASN A 41 26.87 22.18 -30.19
N ARG A 42 25.66 22.71 -30.39
CA ARG A 42 24.37 22.01 -30.20
C ARG A 42 23.76 21.58 -31.54
N GLY A 43 24.39 21.93 -32.65
CA GLY A 43 23.82 21.78 -33.99
C GLY A 43 22.86 22.92 -34.36
N TRP A 44 22.78 23.99 -33.58
CA TRP A 44 21.91 25.13 -33.87
C TRP A 44 22.52 26.01 -34.95
N MET A 45 21.70 26.35 -35.94
CA MET A 45 22.01 27.30 -37.00
C MET A 45 21.26 28.62 -36.76
N ALA A 46 21.54 29.66 -37.57
CA ALA A 46 20.86 30.94 -37.45
C ALA A 46 19.32 30.83 -37.53
N ILE A 47 18.80 29.89 -38.31
CA ILE A 47 17.36 29.61 -38.42
C ILE A 47 16.76 29.09 -37.10
N HIS A 48 17.50 28.27 -36.34
CA HIS A 48 17.08 27.76 -35.04
C HIS A 48 17.03 28.87 -33.99
N GLU A 49 18.07 29.71 -33.95
CA GLU A 49 18.11 30.89 -33.07
C GLU A 49 16.96 31.86 -33.36
N ALA A 50 16.69 32.15 -34.64
CA ALA A 50 15.57 33.01 -35.02
C ALA A 50 14.21 32.44 -34.62
N ALA A 51 14.02 31.13 -34.85
CA ALA A 51 12.81 30.42 -34.50
C ALA A 51 12.55 30.37 -32.99
N PHE A 52 13.61 30.25 -32.17
CA PHE A 52 13.53 30.20 -30.72
C PHE A 52 13.32 31.57 -30.07
N GLN A 53 13.94 32.64 -30.60
CA GLN A 53 13.87 34.00 -30.05
C GLN A 53 12.69 34.84 -30.59
N ASN A 54 11.82 34.24 -31.40
CA ASN A 54 10.70 34.90 -32.11
C ASN A 54 11.14 36.06 -33.04
N THR A 55 12.27 35.95 -33.73
CA THR A 55 12.75 37.00 -34.64
C THR A 55 12.26 36.76 -36.07
N ASN A 56 10.93 36.84 -36.27
CA ASN A 56 10.23 36.50 -37.51
C ASN A 56 10.78 37.20 -38.78
N GLU A 57 11.16 38.48 -38.69
CA GLU A 57 11.76 39.20 -39.83
C GLU A 57 13.19 38.73 -40.14
N CYS A 58 13.99 38.39 -39.13
CA CYS A 58 15.29 37.74 -39.33
C CYS A 58 15.11 36.36 -39.97
N LEU A 59 14.12 35.60 -39.50
CA LEU A 59 13.77 34.28 -40.03
C LEU A 59 13.37 34.34 -41.50
N LYS A 60 12.50 35.28 -41.89
CA LYS A 60 12.13 35.52 -43.30
C LYS A 60 13.36 35.82 -44.16
N LEU A 61 14.29 36.62 -43.67
CA LEU A 61 15.52 36.94 -44.41
C LEU A 61 16.45 35.74 -44.56
N LEU A 62 16.56 34.89 -43.53
CA LEU A 62 17.34 33.66 -43.60
C LEU A 62 16.75 32.68 -44.61
N ILE A 63 15.43 32.49 -44.59
CA ILE A 63 14.72 31.61 -45.55
C ILE A 63 14.80 32.16 -46.97
N GLN A 64 14.68 33.48 -47.17
CA GLN A 64 14.88 34.11 -48.49
C GLN A 64 16.32 33.93 -49.00
N ALA A 65 17.32 33.94 -48.12
CA ALA A 65 18.72 33.75 -48.48
C ALA A 65 19.04 32.29 -48.85
N ALA A 66 18.38 31.31 -48.21
CA ALA A 66 18.47 29.90 -48.60
C ALA A 66 17.10 29.18 -48.48
N PRO A 67 16.26 29.21 -49.53
CA PRO A 67 14.92 28.63 -49.50
C PRO A 67 14.91 27.10 -49.67
N SER A 68 16.00 26.42 -49.32
CA SER A 68 16.08 24.97 -49.50
C SER A 68 15.31 24.23 -48.41
N ALA A 69 14.58 23.18 -48.79
CA ALA A 69 13.85 22.34 -47.85
C ALA A 69 14.78 21.76 -46.76
N ASN A 70 16.01 21.41 -47.13
CA ASN A 70 17.03 20.92 -46.20
C ASN A 70 17.42 21.96 -45.14
N TYR A 71 17.44 23.25 -45.46
CA TYR A 71 17.75 24.30 -44.50
C TYR A 71 16.58 24.57 -43.56
N ILE A 72 15.36 24.64 -44.10
CA ILE A 72 14.13 24.88 -43.32
C ILE A 72 13.87 23.71 -42.35
N ARG A 73 14.15 22.48 -42.78
CA ARG A 73 14.04 21.25 -41.99
C ARG A 73 15.37 20.82 -41.36
N SER A 74 16.35 21.73 -41.27
CA SER A 74 17.62 21.42 -40.60
C SER A 74 17.35 20.97 -39.17
N LYS A 75 18.15 20.02 -38.69
CA LYS A 75 17.99 19.42 -37.36
C LYS A 75 19.22 19.71 -36.51
N THR A 76 18.99 20.00 -35.24
CA THR A 76 20.03 20.03 -34.21
C THR A 76 20.53 18.60 -33.91
N PHE A 77 21.51 18.47 -33.02
CA PHE A 77 21.98 17.13 -32.59
C PHE A 77 20.90 16.31 -31.85
N GLU A 78 19.88 16.97 -31.31
CA GLU A 78 18.71 16.34 -30.68
C GLU A 78 17.59 16.01 -31.68
N GLY A 79 17.81 16.25 -32.98
CA GLY A 79 16.81 16.06 -34.02
C GLY A 79 15.77 17.18 -34.10
N THR A 80 15.92 18.23 -33.30
CA THR A 80 14.99 19.36 -33.23
C THR A 80 15.13 20.26 -34.45
N CYS A 81 14.03 20.51 -35.16
CA CYS A 81 14.00 21.48 -36.27
C CYS A 81 13.52 22.86 -35.79
N PRO A 82 13.66 23.94 -36.60
CA PRO A 82 13.22 25.28 -36.23
C PRO A 82 11.74 25.34 -35.80
N LEU A 83 10.87 24.55 -36.44
CA LEU A 83 9.44 24.51 -36.11
C LEU A 83 9.18 23.97 -34.70
N HIS A 84 9.94 22.96 -34.24
CA HIS A 84 9.86 22.47 -32.87
C HIS A 84 10.18 23.56 -31.85
N LEU A 85 11.23 24.35 -32.10
CA LEU A 85 11.65 25.45 -31.22
C LEU A 85 10.59 26.55 -31.16
N SER A 86 10.03 26.93 -32.32
CA SER A 86 8.91 27.88 -32.35
C SER A 86 7.68 27.34 -31.64
N ALA A 87 7.35 26.06 -31.81
CA ALA A 87 6.20 25.42 -31.18
C ALA A 87 6.34 25.35 -29.65
N SER A 88 7.51 24.92 -29.14
CA SER A 88 7.82 24.88 -27.70
C SER A 88 7.73 26.25 -27.05
N ARG A 89 8.15 27.31 -27.76
CA ARG A 89 8.13 28.70 -27.25
C ARG A 89 6.80 29.43 -27.49
N GLY A 90 5.90 28.89 -28.30
CA GLY A 90 4.66 29.58 -28.69
C GLY A 90 4.88 30.74 -29.65
N ASN A 91 5.99 30.74 -30.40
CA ASN A 91 6.38 31.80 -31.33
C ASN A 91 5.57 31.70 -32.63
N LEU A 92 4.32 32.19 -32.60
CA LEU A 92 3.34 32.04 -33.67
C LEU A 92 3.81 32.60 -35.01
N GLU A 93 4.42 33.79 -35.01
CA GLU A 93 4.85 34.44 -36.25
C GLU A 93 5.96 33.65 -36.93
N CYS A 94 6.92 33.14 -36.15
CA CYS A 94 7.98 32.29 -36.68
C CYS A 94 7.45 30.94 -37.19
N ALA A 95 6.54 30.30 -36.45
CA ALA A 95 5.94 29.05 -36.88
C ALA A 95 5.13 29.22 -38.18
N ALA A 96 4.35 30.29 -38.32
CA ALA A 96 3.60 30.59 -39.54
C ALA A 96 4.54 30.73 -40.75
N VAL A 97 5.62 31.51 -40.60
CA VAL A 97 6.63 31.66 -41.66
C VAL A 97 7.27 30.32 -42.03
N LEU A 98 7.60 29.47 -41.06
CA LEU A 98 8.20 28.16 -41.31
C LEU A 98 7.23 27.24 -42.06
N LEU A 99 5.98 27.17 -41.61
CA LEU A 99 4.93 26.33 -42.23
C LEU A 99 4.61 26.79 -43.66
N GLU A 100 4.46 28.11 -43.88
CA GLU A 100 4.27 28.70 -45.21
C GLU A 100 5.47 28.43 -46.14
N SER A 101 6.67 28.28 -45.57
CA SER A 101 7.90 27.99 -46.31
C SER A 101 8.13 26.48 -46.53
N GLY A 102 7.19 25.61 -46.13
CA GLY A 102 7.27 24.16 -46.35
C GLY A 102 7.95 23.37 -45.24
N ALA A 103 8.03 23.91 -44.02
CA ALA A 103 8.33 23.10 -42.84
C ALA A 103 7.23 22.05 -42.64
N ASP A 104 7.63 20.83 -42.28
CA ASP A 104 6.71 19.74 -42.06
C ASP A 104 6.29 19.70 -40.58
N PRO A 105 4.97 19.84 -40.29
CA PRO A 105 4.46 19.87 -38.93
C PRO A 105 4.54 18.51 -38.22
N ASN A 106 4.96 17.46 -38.92
CA ASN A 106 5.07 16.09 -38.41
C ASN A 106 6.51 15.59 -38.30
N GLU A 107 7.49 16.48 -38.49
CA GLU A 107 8.88 16.13 -38.23
C GLU A 107 9.06 15.66 -36.79
N LEU A 108 9.95 14.67 -36.61
CA LEU A 108 10.23 14.08 -35.32
C LEU A 108 11.63 14.48 -34.83
N THR A 109 11.72 14.76 -33.54
CA THR A 109 13.00 14.79 -32.81
C THR A 109 13.58 13.38 -32.64
N ASN A 110 14.78 13.26 -32.06
CA ASN A 110 15.35 11.97 -31.73
C ASN A 110 14.50 11.16 -30.73
N ASP A 111 13.74 11.86 -29.89
CA ASP A 111 12.80 11.27 -28.91
C ASP A 111 11.38 11.09 -29.49
N ALA A 112 11.25 11.06 -30.81
CA ALA A 112 9.97 10.94 -31.52
C ALA A 112 8.93 12.00 -31.10
N THR A 113 9.36 13.21 -30.74
CA THR A 113 8.45 14.31 -30.37
C THR A 113 8.04 15.09 -31.61
N THR A 114 6.76 15.46 -31.70
CA THR A 114 6.23 16.36 -32.74
C THR A 114 6.19 17.82 -32.27
N PRO A 115 6.18 18.81 -33.18
CA PRO A 115 5.91 20.20 -32.85
C PRO A 115 4.58 20.40 -32.12
N LEU A 116 3.53 19.64 -32.52
CA LEU A 116 2.22 19.68 -31.88
C LEU A 116 2.30 19.31 -30.40
N PHE A 117 3.02 18.22 -30.08
CA PHE A 117 3.21 17.78 -28.70
C PHE A 117 3.88 18.86 -27.85
N LEU A 118 4.97 19.48 -28.35
CA LEU A 118 5.65 20.57 -27.63
C LEU A 118 4.74 21.78 -27.40
N ALA A 119 3.88 22.12 -28.36
CA ALA A 119 2.91 23.19 -28.20
C ALA A 119 1.87 22.87 -27.11
N VAL A 120 1.42 21.61 -27.02
CA VAL A 120 0.50 21.13 -25.98
C VAL A 120 1.16 21.09 -24.60
N GLU A 121 2.36 20.50 -24.51
CA GLU A 121 3.15 20.41 -23.29
C GLU A 121 3.36 21.79 -22.64
N ASN A 122 3.59 22.81 -23.46
CA ASN A 122 3.85 24.18 -23.01
C ASN A 122 2.60 25.09 -23.01
N GLY A 123 1.40 24.55 -23.29
CA GLY A 123 0.13 25.27 -23.15
C GLY A 123 -0.21 26.28 -24.25
N HIS A 124 0.44 26.21 -25.41
CA HIS A 124 0.33 27.21 -26.49
C HIS A 124 -0.89 26.98 -27.39
N THR A 125 -2.09 27.33 -26.92
CA THR A 125 -3.37 27.09 -27.62
C THR A 125 -3.42 27.61 -29.06
N ASN A 126 -2.93 28.83 -29.32
CA ASN A 126 -2.93 29.38 -30.67
C ASN A 126 -1.93 28.65 -31.59
N MET A 127 -0.83 28.14 -31.03
CA MET A 127 0.17 27.39 -31.78
C MET A 127 -0.40 26.03 -32.20
N ILE A 128 -1.14 25.38 -31.30
CA ILE A 128 -1.88 24.14 -31.59
C ILE A 128 -2.81 24.35 -32.78
N LYS A 129 -3.64 25.40 -32.76
CA LYS A 129 -4.56 25.72 -33.88
C LYS A 129 -3.81 25.91 -35.20
N LEU A 130 -2.71 26.66 -35.18
CA LEU A 130 -1.88 26.89 -36.37
C LEU A 130 -1.30 25.57 -36.92
N LEU A 131 -0.74 24.73 -36.05
CA LEU A 131 -0.15 23.45 -36.44
C LEU A 131 -1.21 22.50 -37.04
N LEU A 132 -2.39 22.42 -36.43
CA LEU A 132 -3.50 21.60 -36.93
C LEU A 132 -4.02 22.08 -38.29
N GLN A 133 -4.13 23.40 -38.50
CA GLN A 133 -4.50 23.98 -39.80
C GLN A 133 -3.52 23.60 -40.92
N HIS A 134 -2.25 23.35 -40.59
CA HIS A 134 -1.22 22.92 -41.52
C HIS A 134 -1.02 21.39 -41.60
N GLY A 135 -1.90 20.60 -40.99
CA GLY A 135 -1.89 19.14 -41.11
C GLY A 135 -0.96 18.43 -40.11
N ALA A 136 -0.74 19.02 -38.93
CA ALA A 136 -0.12 18.29 -37.82
C ALA A 136 -0.95 17.06 -37.43
N ASN A 137 -0.27 15.94 -37.19
CA ASN A 137 -0.87 14.67 -36.81
C ASN A 137 -1.37 14.76 -35.36
N LEU A 138 -2.69 14.92 -35.22
CA LEU A 138 -3.38 15.04 -33.95
C LEU A 138 -3.17 13.85 -33.02
N ASN A 139 -3.09 12.65 -33.59
CA ASN A 139 -2.91 11.38 -32.86
C ASN A 139 -1.44 10.92 -32.88
N GLY A 140 -0.50 11.81 -33.24
CA GLY A 140 0.92 11.49 -33.19
C GLY A 140 1.37 11.18 -31.78
N SER A 141 2.05 10.05 -31.61
CA SER A 141 2.72 9.72 -30.36
C SER A 141 3.96 10.62 -30.17
N HIS A 142 4.17 11.03 -28.93
CA HIS A 142 5.45 11.44 -28.38
C HIS A 142 6.13 10.21 -27.81
N CYS A 143 7.46 10.15 -27.97
CA CYS A 143 8.32 9.05 -27.58
C CYS A 143 7.86 7.67 -28.07
N TRP A 144 8.62 6.64 -27.71
CA TRP A 144 8.31 5.28 -28.09
C TRP A 144 7.23 4.64 -27.21
N SER A 145 6.65 5.37 -26.25
CA SER A 145 5.66 4.84 -25.31
C SER A 145 4.22 5.04 -25.75
N GLU A 146 3.98 5.41 -27.01
CA GLU A 146 2.65 5.73 -27.57
C GLU A 146 1.89 6.88 -26.87
N TRP A 147 2.53 7.60 -25.94
CA TRP A 147 1.95 8.75 -25.23
C TRP A 147 1.66 9.89 -26.21
N ASN A 148 0.47 10.48 -26.20
CA ASN A 148 0.11 11.51 -27.20
C ASN A 148 -0.26 12.87 -26.60
N SER A 149 -0.57 13.83 -27.47
CA SER A 149 -0.99 15.18 -27.09
C SER A 149 -2.21 15.20 -26.16
N LEU A 150 -3.15 14.27 -26.33
CA LEU A 150 -4.36 14.21 -25.49
C LEU A 150 -4.03 13.73 -24.07
N HIS A 151 -3.13 12.76 -23.92
CA HIS A 151 -2.58 12.36 -22.62
C HIS A 151 -1.87 13.52 -21.93
N GLN A 152 -1.03 14.25 -22.67
CA GLN A 152 -0.30 15.38 -22.13
C GLN A 152 -1.22 16.51 -21.66
N ALA A 153 -2.26 16.84 -22.42
CA ALA A 153 -3.26 17.85 -22.03
C ALA A 153 -4.05 17.42 -20.77
N ALA A 154 -4.38 16.13 -20.64
CA ALA A 154 -5.00 15.59 -19.45
C ALA A 154 -4.06 15.69 -18.23
N PHE A 155 -2.80 15.30 -18.38
CA PHE A 155 -1.77 15.35 -17.33
C PHE A 155 -1.51 16.77 -16.81
N GLN A 156 -1.32 17.73 -17.73
CA GLN A 156 -1.04 19.13 -17.40
C GLN A 156 -2.25 19.91 -16.88
N SER A 157 -3.44 19.30 -16.88
CA SER A 157 -4.69 19.96 -16.47
C SER A 157 -5.08 21.14 -17.37
N TYR A 158 -5.01 20.97 -18.70
CA TYR A 158 -5.40 21.98 -19.68
C TYR A 158 -6.76 21.68 -20.33
N PRO A 159 -7.89 21.98 -19.67
CA PRO A 159 -9.22 21.61 -20.16
C PRO A 159 -9.56 22.27 -21.51
N GLU A 160 -9.11 23.51 -21.77
CA GLU A 160 -9.36 24.20 -23.04
C GLU A 160 -8.59 23.57 -24.20
N ILE A 161 -7.35 23.14 -23.96
CA ILE A 161 -6.54 22.44 -24.96
C ILE A 161 -7.10 21.04 -25.19
N LEU A 162 -7.47 20.32 -24.12
CA LEU A 162 -8.10 19.02 -24.20
C LEU A 162 -9.37 19.07 -25.05
N LYS A 163 -10.24 20.06 -24.79
CA LYS A 163 -11.45 20.30 -25.57
C LYS A 163 -11.15 20.62 -27.03
N LEU A 164 -10.18 21.50 -27.28
CA LEU A 164 -9.73 21.82 -28.65
C LEU A 164 -9.28 20.57 -29.41
N LEU A 165 -8.45 19.72 -28.80
CA LEU A 165 -7.97 18.50 -29.44
C LEU A 165 -9.12 17.53 -29.73
N LEU A 166 -10.08 17.38 -28.81
CA LEU A 166 -11.27 16.54 -29.01
C LEU A 166 -12.21 17.09 -30.10
N ASP A 167 -12.41 18.40 -30.16
CA ASP A 167 -13.21 19.07 -31.21
C ASP A 167 -12.61 18.85 -32.61
N GLU A 168 -11.27 18.78 -32.70
CA GLU A 168 -10.53 18.49 -33.93
C GLU A 168 -10.45 16.99 -34.26
N GLY A 169 -11.09 16.13 -33.44
CA GLY A 169 -11.22 14.70 -33.70
C GLY A 169 -10.12 13.82 -33.11
N ALA A 170 -9.47 14.26 -32.02
CA ALA A 170 -8.48 13.43 -31.32
C ALA A 170 -9.12 12.14 -30.80
N ASP A 171 -8.38 11.04 -30.90
CA ASP A 171 -8.87 9.76 -30.39
C ASP A 171 -8.84 9.74 -28.86
N LYS A 172 -10.01 9.90 -28.24
CA LYS A 172 -10.19 9.85 -26.79
C LYS A 172 -9.88 8.49 -26.16
N GLU A 173 -9.86 7.42 -26.95
CA GLU A 173 -9.55 6.05 -26.52
C GLU A 173 -8.11 5.66 -26.87
N SER A 174 -7.28 6.61 -27.31
CA SER A 174 -5.85 6.36 -27.53
C SER A 174 -5.23 5.82 -26.25
N VAL A 175 -4.33 4.84 -26.38
CA VAL A 175 -3.62 4.24 -25.26
C VAL A 175 -2.12 4.40 -25.41
N ASP A 176 -1.41 4.44 -24.29
CA ASP A 176 0.04 4.31 -24.25
C ASP A 176 0.48 2.82 -24.21
N ASP A 177 1.79 2.59 -24.10
CA ASP A 177 2.41 1.27 -23.97
C ASP A 177 1.93 0.44 -22.75
N PHE A 178 1.24 1.04 -21.79
CA PHE A 178 0.65 0.37 -20.63
C PHE A 178 -0.87 0.22 -20.75
N GLY A 179 -1.47 0.60 -21.89
CA GLY A 179 -2.92 0.59 -22.07
C GLY A 179 -3.62 1.75 -21.37
N ILE A 180 -2.88 2.78 -20.94
CA ILE A 180 -3.39 3.91 -20.17
C ILE A 180 -4.04 4.90 -21.14
N THR A 181 -5.26 5.33 -20.84
CA THR A 181 -5.99 6.34 -21.64
C THR A 181 -5.86 7.75 -21.04
N PRO A 182 -6.19 8.83 -21.78
CA PRO A 182 -6.27 10.17 -21.21
C PRO A 182 -7.27 10.28 -20.05
N LEU A 183 -8.35 9.49 -20.08
CA LEU A 183 -9.33 9.43 -18.99
C LEU A 183 -8.70 8.84 -17.72
N PHE A 184 -7.90 7.78 -17.86
CA PHE A 184 -7.17 7.17 -16.77
C PHE A 184 -6.19 8.17 -16.14
N ILE A 185 -5.42 8.92 -16.95
CA ILE A 185 -4.52 9.98 -16.47
C ILE A 185 -5.28 11.07 -15.70
N ALA A 186 -6.41 11.55 -16.24
CA ALA A 186 -7.22 12.55 -15.54
C ALA A 186 -7.74 12.03 -14.19
N ALA A 187 -8.10 10.75 -14.10
CA ALA A 187 -8.56 10.10 -12.88
C ALA A 187 -7.42 9.93 -11.85
N GLN A 188 -6.23 9.50 -12.30
CA GLN A 188 -5.03 9.30 -11.47
C GLN A 188 -4.54 10.60 -10.85
N TYR A 189 -4.45 11.69 -11.61
CA TYR A 189 -3.90 12.95 -11.13
C TYR A 189 -4.96 13.95 -10.61
N GLY A 190 -6.20 13.49 -10.43
CA GLY A 190 -7.27 14.30 -9.84
C GLY A 190 -7.74 15.46 -10.73
N LYS A 191 -7.60 15.37 -12.05
CA LYS A 191 -7.90 16.44 -13.01
C LYS A 191 -9.39 16.44 -13.35
N LEU A 192 -10.22 16.82 -12.38
CA LEU A 192 -11.68 16.70 -12.45
C LEU A 192 -12.31 17.31 -13.70
N GLU A 193 -11.84 18.48 -14.14
CA GLU A 193 -12.42 19.15 -15.32
C GLU A 193 -12.02 18.46 -16.63
N CYS A 194 -10.78 18.01 -16.76
CA CYS A 194 -10.35 17.17 -17.87
C CYS A 194 -11.13 15.85 -17.92
N LEU A 195 -11.34 15.23 -16.76
CA LEU A 195 -12.13 14.00 -16.61
C LEU A 195 -13.56 14.22 -17.09
N ARG A 196 -14.22 15.31 -16.66
CA ARG A 196 -15.58 15.69 -17.08
C ARG A 196 -15.66 15.89 -18.59
N ILE A 197 -14.70 16.61 -19.17
CA ILE A 197 -14.65 16.84 -20.62
C ILE A 197 -14.54 15.50 -21.35
N LEU A 198 -13.59 14.64 -20.99
CA LEU A 198 -13.41 13.34 -21.65
C LEU A 198 -14.68 12.48 -21.61
N ILE A 199 -15.34 12.40 -20.44
CA ILE A 199 -16.62 11.69 -20.30
C ILE A 199 -17.71 12.33 -21.18
N SER A 200 -17.79 13.66 -21.26
CA SER A 200 -18.77 14.34 -22.11
C SER A 200 -18.60 14.06 -23.61
N TYR A 201 -17.39 13.72 -24.06
CA TYR A 201 -17.10 13.28 -25.43
C TYR A 201 -17.27 11.76 -25.61
N GLY A 202 -17.77 11.07 -24.59
CA GLY A 202 -18.09 9.65 -24.60
C GLY A 202 -16.90 8.73 -24.34
N ALA A 203 -15.91 9.18 -23.58
CA ALA A 203 -14.79 8.32 -23.18
C ALA A 203 -15.29 7.14 -22.32
N ASN A 204 -14.74 5.95 -22.53
CA ASN A 204 -15.16 4.76 -21.79
C ASN A 204 -14.71 4.83 -20.31
N VAL A 205 -15.66 5.11 -19.40
CA VAL A 205 -15.42 5.15 -17.94
C VAL A 205 -14.93 3.85 -17.32
N ASN A 206 -15.14 2.73 -18.02
CA ASN A 206 -14.73 1.39 -17.63
C ASN A 206 -13.56 0.86 -18.47
N CYS A 207 -12.77 1.74 -19.10
CA CYS A 207 -11.54 1.31 -19.77
C CYS A 207 -10.58 0.64 -18.76
N GLN A 208 -9.74 -0.25 -19.27
CA GLN A 208 -8.80 -1.01 -18.47
C GLN A 208 -7.40 -0.90 -19.08
N ALA A 209 -6.43 -0.57 -18.24
CA ALA A 209 -5.01 -0.66 -18.58
C ALA A 209 -4.59 -2.13 -18.77
N LYS A 210 -3.33 -2.38 -19.16
CA LYS A 210 -2.82 -3.75 -19.39
C LYS A 210 -2.88 -4.62 -18.13
N ASP A 211 -2.76 -4.03 -16.95
CA ASP A 211 -2.91 -4.70 -15.65
C ASP A 211 -4.37 -4.79 -15.19
N GLN A 212 -5.34 -4.45 -16.05
CA GLN A 212 -6.77 -4.40 -15.77
C GLN A 212 -7.23 -3.27 -14.82
N ALA A 213 -6.33 -2.36 -14.41
CA ALA A 213 -6.72 -1.21 -13.59
C ALA A 213 -7.69 -0.29 -14.35
N THR A 214 -8.73 0.17 -13.66
CA THR A 214 -9.73 1.11 -14.20
C THR A 214 -9.47 2.54 -13.73
N PRO A 215 -10.03 3.57 -14.42
CA PRO A 215 -10.02 4.95 -13.92
C PRO A 215 -10.56 5.08 -12.49
N LEU A 216 -11.60 4.30 -12.14
CA LEU A 216 -12.16 4.28 -10.79
C LEU A 216 -11.18 3.69 -9.76
N PHE A 217 -10.47 2.61 -10.12
CA PHE A 217 -9.44 2.01 -9.28
C PHE A 217 -8.32 3.00 -8.97
N ILE A 218 -7.73 3.62 -10.00
CA ILE A 218 -6.60 4.53 -9.81
C ILE A 218 -7.02 5.82 -9.09
N ALA A 219 -8.22 6.36 -9.35
CA ALA A 219 -8.74 7.50 -8.59
C ALA A 219 -8.95 7.15 -7.11
N ALA A 220 -9.41 5.92 -6.82
CA ALA A 220 -9.55 5.42 -5.46
C ALA A 220 -8.21 5.20 -4.77
N GLN A 221 -7.19 4.75 -5.49
CA GLN A 221 -5.83 4.58 -4.96
C GLN A 221 -5.16 5.92 -4.63
N GLU A 222 -5.27 6.90 -5.53
CA GLU A 222 -4.61 8.20 -5.39
C GLU A 222 -5.38 9.19 -4.48
N GLY A 223 -6.58 8.84 -4.02
CA GLY A 223 -7.33 9.66 -3.07
C GLY A 223 -8.14 10.80 -3.72
N ASN A 224 -8.50 10.65 -4.99
CA ASN A 224 -9.21 11.68 -5.75
C ASN A 224 -10.74 11.59 -5.56
N ASP A 225 -11.24 11.97 -4.36
CA ASP A 225 -12.66 11.90 -3.95
C ASP A 225 -13.65 12.34 -5.05
N LYS A 226 -13.45 13.55 -5.59
CA LYS A 226 -14.36 14.13 -6.60
C LYS A 226 -14.34 13.37 -7.93
N CYS A 227 -13.20 12.79 -8.30
CA CYS A 227 -13.09 11.97 -9.51
C CYS A 227 -13.84 10.65 -9.32
N VAL A 228 -13.72 10.02 -8.13
CA VAL A 228 -14.48 8.81 -7.78
C VAL A 228 -15.98 9.08 -7.83
N GLU A 229 -16.45 10.18 -7.21
CA GLU A 229 -17.87 10.56 -7.24
C GLU A 229 -18.38 10.74 -8.67
N LEU A 230 -17.62 11.44 -9.53
CA LEU A 230 -17.98 11.64 -10.93
C LEU A 230 -18.01 10.32 -11.71
N LEU A 231 -16.98 9.48 -11.57
CA LEU A 231 -16.90 8.20 -12.27
C LEU A 231 -18.07 7.29 -11.90
N LEU A 232 -18.41 7.19 -10.62
CA LEU A 232 -19.55 6.40 -10.16
C LEU A 232 -20.89 6.96 -10.68
N ALA A 233 -21.06 8.29 -10.69
CA ALA A 233 -22.25 8.93 -11.23
C ALA A 233 -22.43 8.66 -12.74
N GLU A 234 -21.33 8.50 -13.47
CA GLU A 234 -21.30 8.24 -14.92
C GLU A 234 -21.22 6.74 -15.27
N GLY A 235 -21.47 5.86 -14.29
CA GLY A 235 -21.62 4.41 -14.53
C GLY A 235 -20.33 3.60 -14.50
N ALA A 236 -19.26 4.09 -13.86
CA ALA A 236 -18.09 3.26 -13.57
C ALA A 236 -18.47 2.09 -12.65
N ASN A 237 -18.02 0.88 -13.02
CA ASN A 237 -18.35 -0.34 -12.32
C ASN A 237 -17.34 -0.57 -11.16
N PRO A 238 -17.78 -0.49 -9.88
CA PRO A 238 -16.90 -0.67 -8.72
C PRO A 238 -16.47 -2.11 -8.48
N ASN A 239 -16.97 -3.06 -9.28
CA ASN A 239 -16.69 -4.48 -9.18
C ASN A 239 -15.74 -5.00 -10.29
N LEU A 240 -15.18 -4.11 -11.12
CA LEU A 240 -14.08 -4.46 -12.02
C LEU A 240 -12.78 -4.59 -11.22
N TYR A 241 -12.06 -5.68 -11.46
CA TYR A 241 -10.83 -5.98 -10.75
C TYR A 241 -9.61 -5.62 -11.58
N CYS A 242 -8.57 -5.16 -10.87
CA CYS A 242 -7.20 -5.09 -11.34
C CYS A 242 -6.51 -6.44 -11.10
N ASN A 243 -5.55 -6.76 -11.97
CA ASN A 243 -4.63 -7.89 -11.95
C ASN A 243 -5.30 -9.28 -11.94
N GLU A 244 -4.87 -10.18 -12.81
CA GLU A 244 -5.33 -11.57 -12.79
C GLU A 244 -4.72 -12.37 -11.62
N GLU A 245 -3.51 -12.02 -11.18
CA GLU A 245 -2.79 -12.72 -10.11
C GLU A 245 -3.16 -12.20 -8.71
N GLU A 246 -3.39 -10.90 -8.59
CA GLU A 246 -3.73 -10.22 -7.32
C GLU A 246 -5.06 -9.48 -7.46
N TRP A 247 -6.14 -10.26 -7.52
CA TRP A 247 -7.50 -9.74 -7.64
C TRP A 247 -7.78 -8.59 -6.64
N GLN A 248 -7.94 -7.37 -7.15
CA GLN A 248 -8.22 -6.19 -6.35
C GLN A 248 -9.30 -5.30 -6.97
N LEU A 249 -10.22 -4.82 -6.14
CA LEU A 249 -11.26 -3.85 -6.50
C LEU A 249 -10.88 -2.43 -6.02
N PRO A 250 -11.51 -1.36 -6.55
CA PRO A 250 -11.32 0.00 -6.05
C PRO A 250 -11.45 0.15 -4.52
N ILE A 251 -12.34 -0.63 -3.89
CA ILE A 251 -12.52 -0.63 -2.42
C ILE A 251 -11.26 -1.11 -1.68
N HIS A 252 -10.49 -2.03 -2.27
CA HIS A 252 -9.23 -2.51 -1.69
C HIS A 252 -8.17 -1.42 -1.72
N ALA A 253 -8.04 -0.73 -2.86
CA ALA A 253 -7.13 0.39 -3.00
C ALA A 253 -7.46 1.51 -2.00
N ALA A 254 -8.74 1.91 -1.89
CA ALA A 254 -9.17 2.91 -0.91
C ALA A 254 -8.87 2.50 0.53
N ALA A 255 -9.14 1.24 0.89
CA ALA A 255 -8.87 0.70 2.21
C ALA A 255 -7.37 0.60 2.53
N GLN A 256 -6.55 0.21 1.55
CA GLN A 256 -5.09 0.10 1.69
C GLN A 256 -4.42 1.46 1.83
N MET A 257 -4.88 2.45 1.06
CA MET A 257 -4.28 3.78 1.02
C MET A 257 -4.83 4.72 2.10
N GLY A 258 -5.87 4.30 2.84
CA GLY A 258 -6.41 5.06 3.97
C GLY A 258 -7.46 6.11 3.58
N HIS A 259 -7.99 6.06 2.36
CA HIS A 259 -8.91 7.06 1.81
C HIS A 259 -10.33 6.82 2.31
N SER A 260 -10.58 7.18 3.58
CA SER A 260 -11.82 6.87 4.29
C SER A 260 -13.09 7.45 3.63
N ASN A 261 -13.01 8.61 2.98
CA ASN A 261 -14.15 9.21 2.27
C ASN A 261 -14.53 8.38 1.04
N ILE A 262 -13.55 8.07 0.20
CA ILE A 262 -13.70 7.15 -0.94
C ILE A 262 -14.25 5.81 -0.48
N LEU A 263 -13.70 5.26 0.60
CA LEU A 263 -14.11 3.99 1.15
C LEU A 263 -15.59 4.00 1.58
N ARG A 264 -16.07 5.08 2.23
CA ARG A 264 -17.51 5.23 2.56
C ARG A 264 -18.38 5.17 1.32
N THR A 265 -17.97 5.82 0.24
CA THR A 265 -18.72 5.82 -1.03
C THR A 265 -18.71 4.44 -1.68
N LEU A 266 -17.55 3.78 -1.75
CA LEU A 266 -17.40 2.48 -2.39
C LEU A 266 -18.11 1.35 -1.65
N ILE A 267 -18.15 1.37 -0.31
CA ILE A 267 -18.88 0.36 0.49
C ILE A 267 -20.36 0.25 0.08
N LEU A 268 -20.98 1.36 -0.34
CA LEU A 268 -22.39 1.40 -0.71
C LEU A 268 -22.68 0.80 -2.09
N VAL A 269 -21.68 0.75 -2.97
CA VAL A 269 -21.85 0.37 -4.38
C VAL A 269 -21.08 -0.90 -4.76
N THR A 270 -20.14 -1.36 -3.94
CA THR A 270 -19.36 -2.58 -4.19
C THR A 270 -20.07 -3.83 -3.67
N ASP A 271 -20.05 -4.89 -4.47
CA ASP A 271 -20.64 -6.17 -4.12
C ASP A 271 -19.88 -6.84 -2.96
N ARG A 272 -20.63 -7.39 -1.99
CA ARG A 272 -20.07 -8.09 -0.81
C ARG A 272 -19.41 -9.44 -1.15
N VAL A 273 -19.44 -9.84 -2.41
CA VAL A 273 -18.80 -11.07 -2.91
C VAL A 273 -17.28 -11.05 -2.69
N CYS A 274 -16.66 -9.87 -2.60
CA CYS A 274 -15.25 -9.70 -2.22
C CYS A 274 -14.89 -10.36 -0.88
N GLY A 275 -15.81 -10.40 0.09
CA GLY A 275 -15.58 -10.98 1.42
C GLY A 275 -16.02 -12.43 1.61
N SER A 276 -16.42 -13.14 0.55
CA SER A 276 -17.02 -14.47 0.71
C SER A 276 -16.78 -15.47 -0.42
N ALA A 277 -16.44 -15.02 -1.64
CA ALA A 277 -16.23 -15.95 -2.75
C ALA A 277 -14.81 -16.54 -2.80
N GLU A 278 -14.72 -17.74 -3.36
CA GLU A 278 -13.47 -18.44 -3.60
C GLU A 278 -12.54 -17.61 -4.52
N GLY A 279 -11.26 -17.52 -4.15
CA GLY A 279 -10.25 -16.74 -4.88
C GLY A 279 -10.35 -15.21 -4.70
N LYS A 280 -11.37 -14.70 -3.99
CA LYS A 280 -11.51 -13.27 -3.68
C LYS A 280 -10.98 -12.97 -2.28
N VAL A 281 -10.55 -11.73 -2.06
CA VAL A 281 -10.00 -11.27 -0.79
C VAL A 281 -10.89 -10.18 -0.20
N SER A 282 -11.08 -10.19 1.11
CA SER A 282 -11.83 -9.12 1.80
C SER A 282 -11.00 -7.84 1.89
N PRO A 283 -11.57 -6.64 1.67
CA PRO A 283 -10.88 -5.36 1.84
C PRO A 283 -10.42 -5.11 3.29
N VAL A 284 -10.91 -5.89 4.26
CA VAL A 284 -10.40 -5.91 5.65
C VAL A 284 -8.90 -6.22 5.67
N TYR A 285 -8.42 -7.12 4.81
CA TYR A 285 -6.99 -7.42 4.70
C TYR A 285 -6.19 -6.22 4.20
N SER A 286 -6.69 -5.49 3.21
CA SER A 286 -6.05 -4.29 2.68
C SER A 286 -5.87 -3.21 3.74
N ALA A 287 -6.91 -2.95 4.55
CA ALA A 287 -6.83 -2.01 5.67
C ALA A 287 -5.79 -2.46 6.71
N ILE A 288 -5.78 -3.73 7.09
CA ILE A 288 -4.81 -4.27 8.07
C ILE A 288 -3.39 -4.23 7.51
N TYR A 289 -3.19 -4.60 6.25
CA TYR A 289 -1.88 -4.69 5.62
C TYR A 289 -1.12 -3.36 5.67
N SER A 290 -1.82 -2.25 5.45
CA SER A 290 -1.25 -0.90 5.56
C SER A 290 -1.41 -0.26 6.94
N GLY A 291 -2.07 -0.93 7.88
CA GLY A 291 -2.30 -0.40 9.23
C GLY A 291 -3.31 0.73 9.33
N GLN A 292 -4.30 0.77 8.43
CA GLN A 292 -5.34 1.80 8.36
C GLN A 292 -6.47 1.51 9.35
N GLU A 293 -6.33 1.99 10.59
CA GLU A 293 -7.30 1.75 11.68
C GLU A 293 -8.70 2.30 11.38
N ASP A 294 -8.81 3.52 10.86
CA ASP A 294 -10.09 4.16 10.54
C ASP A 294 -10.83 3.42 9.41
N CYS A 295 -10.10 2.97 8.38
CA CYS A 295 -10.66 2.20 7.29
C CYS A 295 -11.10 0.81 7.74
N LEU A 296 -10.31 0.16 8.61
CA LEU A 296 -10.68 -1.12 9.21
C LEU A 296 -11.97 -0.98 10.01
N GLU A 297 -12.05 0.01 10.92
CA GLU A 297 -13.24 0.23 11.75
C GLU A 297 -14.47 0.53 10.88
N LEU A 298 -14.30 1.33 9.82
CA LEU A 298 -15.38 1.61 8.87
C LEU A 298 -15.89 0.34 8.18
N LEU A 299 -15.00 -0.50 7.64
CA LEU A 299 -15.38 -1.75 6.98
C LEU A 299 -16.17 -2.66 7.93
N LEU A 300 -15.69 -2.85 9.15
CA LEU A 300 -16.33 -3.73 10.13
C LEU A 300 -17.70 -3.18 10.56
N LYS A 301 -17.80 -1.85 10.77
CA LYS A 301 -19.06 -1.17 11.10
C LYS A 301 -20.11 -1.35 10.01
N GLU A 302 -19.69 -1.33 8.76
CA GLU A 302 -20.55 -1.52 7.59
C GLU A 302 -20.78 -3.00 7.25
N GLY A 303 -20.41 -3.94 8.14
CA GLY A 303 -20.79 -5.35 8.05
C GLY A 303 -19.79 -6.26 7.32
N TYR A 304 -18.57 -5.81 7.04
CA TYR A 304 -17.51 -6.74 6.62
C TYR A 304 -17.10 -7.63 7.79
N SER A 305 -16.92 -8.93 7.53
CA SER A 305 -16.59 -9.90 8.58
C SER A 305 -15.16 -9.68 9.11
N PRO A 306 -14.96 -9.62 10.45
CA PRO A 306 -13.63 -9.65 11.04
C PRO A 306 -12.98 -11.04 10.93
N ASP A 307 -13.78 -12.10 10.79
CA ASP A 307 -13.35 -13.48 10.52
C ASP A 307 -13.32 -13.74 9.00
N ALA A 308 -12.79 -12.79 8.21
CA ALA A 308 -12.73 -12.92 6.76
C ALA A 308 -12.03 -14.23 6.33
N GLN A 309 -12.35 -14.68 5.11
CA GLN A 309 -11.80 -15.90 4.53
C GLN A 309 -10.28 -15.91 4.54
N ALA A 310 -9.67 -17.11 4.61
CA ALA A 310 -8.22 -17.24 4.49
C ALA A 310 -7.72 -16.56 3.20
N CYS A 311 -6.58 -15.88 3.29
CA CYS A 311 -6.01 -15.12 2.18
C CYS A 311 -4.64 -15.69 1.81
N PRO A 312 -4.57 -16.56 0.78
CA PRO A 312 -3.31 -17.11 0.29
C PRO A 312 -2.33 -16.03 -0.18
N THR A 313 -2.83 -14.93 -0.74
CA THR A 313 -2.03 -13.79 -1.24
C THR A 313 -1.12 -13.21 -0.15
N PHE A 314 -1.61 -13.12 1.09
CA PHE A 314 -0.83 -12.67 2.25
C PHE A 314 -0.25 -13.82 3.08
N GLY A 315 -0.41 -15.08 2.65
CA GLY A 315 -0.03 -16.26 3.43
C GLY A 315 -0.72 -16.36 4.80
N CYS A 316 -1.85 -15.67 4.98
CA CYS A 316 -2.51 -15.49 6.27
C CYS A 316 -3.81 -16.30 6.36
N ARG A 317 -4.00 -16.98 7.49
CA ARG A 317 -5.20 -17.82 7.72
C ARG A 317 -6.41 -17.01 8.17
N SER A 318 -6.19 -15.83 8.76
CA SER A 318 -7.25 -14.94 9.23
C SER A 318 -6.77 -13.47 9.23
N PRO A 319 -7.69 -12.49 9.34
CA PRO A 319 -7.31 -11.10 9.56
C PRO A 319 -6.50 -10.89 10.85
N MET A 320 -6.78 -11.68 11.90
CA MET A 320 -6.02 -11.66 13.15
C MET A 320 -4.54 -11.93 12.93
N SER A 321 -4.20 -12.96 12.13
CA SER A 321 -2.79 -13.32 11.89
C SER A 321 -2.01 -12.19 11.22
N LEU A 322 -2.64 -11.46 10.31
CA LEU A 322 -2.02 -10.31 9.67
C LEU A 322 -1.89 -9.12 10.64
N ALA A 323 -2.89 -8.89 11.50
CA ALA A 323 -2.87 -7.80 12.48
C ALA A 323 -1.70 -7.92 13.47
N PHE A 324 -1.33 -9.14 13.87
CA PHE A 324 -0.16 -9.40 14.72
C PHE A 324 1.16 -8.89 14.12
N GLN A 325 1.30 -8.93 12.80
CA GLN A 325 2.49 -8.42 12.10
C GLN A 325 2.53 -6.90 12.03
N LYS A 326 1.39 -6.22 12.13
CA LYS A 326 1.24 -4.79 11.80
C LYS A 326 1.11 -3.89 13.03
N GLY A 327 0.28 -4.25 14.02
CA GLY A 327 0.12 -3.39 15.20
C GLY A 327 -1.00 -3.79 16.15
N SER A 328 -0.89 -3.35 17.41
CA SER A 328 -1.86 -3.69 18.47
C SER A 328 -3.21 -2.97 18.35
N GLY A 329 -3.27 -1.78 17.75
CA GLY A 329 -4.54 -1.06 17.58
C GLY A 329 -5.52 -1.81 16.67
N LEU A 330 -5.02 -2.38 15.57
CA LEU A 330 -5.79 -3.24 14.66
C LEU A 330 -6.39 -4.46 15.36
N ILE A 331 -5.61 -5.11 16.23
CA ILE A 331 -6.08 -6.27 17.01
C ILE A 331 -7.25 -5.87 17.90
N LEU A 332 -7.16 -4.71 18.58
CA LEU A 332 -8.23 -4.22 19.45
C LEU A 332 -9.51 -3.89 18.69
N ILE A 333 -9.38 -3.33 17.49
CA ILE A 333 -10.51 -3.09 16.59
C ILE A 333 -11.16 -4.43 16.22
N LEU A 334 -10.39 -5.42 15.77
CA LEU A 334 -10.93 -6.75 15.43
C LEU A 334 -11.65 -7.41 16.61
N LEU A 335 -11.08 -7.33 17.82
CA LEU A 335 -11.71 -7.84 19.05
C LEU A 335 -13.02 -7.11 19.37
N ARG A 336 -13.06 -5.78 19.24
CA ARG A 336 -14.26 -4.96 19.46
C ARG A 336 -15.41 -5.39 18.56
N TYR A 337 -15.10 -5.75 17.31
CA TYR A 337 -16.09 -6.22 16.33
C TYR A 337 -16.30 -7.74 16.33
N GLY A 338 -15.77 -8.46 17.33
CA GLY A 338 -16.14 -9.84 17.59
C GLY A 338 -15.42 -10.90 16.75
N ILE A 339 -14.17 -10.63 16.33
CA ILE A 339 -13.31 -11.67 15.73
C ILE A 339 -13.19 -12.88 16.68
N LYS A 340 -13.20 -14.09 16.13
CA LYS A 340 -13.02 -15.31 16.93
C LYS A 340 -11.54 -15.48 17.26
N VAL A 341 -11.24 -15.50 18.55
CA VAL A 341 -9.92 -15.86 19.05
C VAL A 341 -9.76 -17.37 19.02
N LEU A 342 -8.80 -17.84 18.21
CA LEU A 342 -8.45 -19.24 18.03
C LEU A 342 -7.27 -19.63 18.93
N GLU A 343 -7.10 -20.93 19.16
CA GLU A 343 -5.95 -21.44 19.92
C GLU A 343 -4.59 -21.01 19.35
N MET A 344 -4.53 -20.72 18.04
CA MET A 344 -3.30 -20.34 17.34
C MET A 344 -2.87 -18.92 17.66
N ASP A 345 -3.83 -18.06 18.02
CA ASP A 345 -3.55 -16.68 18.37
C ASP A 345 -2.73 -16.57 19.67
N LEU A 346 -2.82 -17.58 20.56
CA LEU A 346 -1.93 -17.68 21.72
C LEU A 346 -0.47 -17.87 21.30
N GLY A 347 -0.21 -18.67 20.26
CA GLY A 347 1.12 -18.84 19.68
C GLY A 347 1.66 -17.54 19.09
N LEU A 348 0.82 -16.83 18.32
CA LEU A 348 1.15 -15.52 17.74
C LEU A 348 1.47 -14.47 18.82
N CYS A 349 0.73 -14.47 19.93
CA CYS A 349 1.05 -13.61 21.07
C CYS A 349 2.45 -13.88 21.64
N LEU A 350 2.90 -15.14 21.69
CA LEU A 350 4.25 -15.49 22.15
C LEU A 350 5.31 -15.09 21.12
N GLN A 351 5.06 -15.38 19.85
CA GLN A 351 5.96 -15.03 18.74
C GLN A 351 6.24 -13.52 18.68
N HIS A 352 5.22 -12.69 18.89
CA HIS A 352 5.32 -11.23 18.84
C HIS A 352 5.46 -10.57 20.23
N GLU A 353 5.71 -11.35 21.28
CA GLU A 353 5.88 -10.90 22.68
C GLU A 353 4.73 -10.02 23.22
N ARG A 354 3.50 -10.26 22.77
CA ARG A 354 2.28 -9.55 23.18
C ARG A 354 1.62 -10.21 24.39
N PHE A 355 2.31 -10.24 25.53
CA PHE A 355 1.85 -10.99 26.72
C PHE A 355 0.60 -10.42 27.40
N SER A 356 0.31 -9.13 27.26
CA SER A 356 -0.97 -8.55 27.71
C SER A 356 -2.16 -9.13 26.92
N LEU A 357 -2.04 -9.22 25.60
CA LEU A 357 -3.03 -9.85 24.73
C LEU A 357 -3.15 -11.35 25.00
N PHE A 358 -2.03 -12.05 25.24
CA PHE A 358 -2.03 -13.45 25.63
C PHE A 358 -2.92 -13.70 26.86
N ARG A 359 -2.74 -12.89 27.91
CA ARG A 359 -3.54 -12.94 29.13
C ARG A 359 -5.02 -12.59 28.87
N HIS A 360 -5.27 -11.61 28.00
CA HIS A 360 -6.63 -11.24 27.61
C HIS A 360 -7.35 -12.39 26.87
N PHE A 361 -6.68 -13.05 25.92
CA PHE A 361 -7.24 -14.18 25.16
C PHE A 361 -7.58 -15.37 26.04
N LEU A 362 -6.71 -15.73 26.99
CA LEU A 362 -7.00 -16.80 27.95
C LEU A 362 -8.25 -16.54 28.79
N ARG A 363 -8.59 -15.28 29.05
CA ARG A 363 -9.79 -14.87 29.79
C ARG A 363 -11.05 -14.84 28.93
N GLN A 364 -10.93 -14.56 27.62
CA GLN A 364 -12.03 -14.53 26.64
C GLN A 364 -12.38 -15.94 26.11
N ASP A 365 -12.26 -16.96 26.95
CA ASP A 365 -12.53 -18.36 26.62
C ASP A 365 -11.75 -18.97 25.43
N CYS A 366 -10.62 -18.38 25.02
CA CYS A 366 -9.76 -18.94 23.97
C CYS A 366 -9.33 -20.39 24.33
N LYS A 367 -9.45 -21.32 23.38
CA LYS A 367 -9.06 -22.73 23.58
C LYS A 367 -7.56 -22.83 23.84
N LEU A 368 -7.18 -23.73 24.75
CA LEU A 368 -5.77 -24.03 24.99
C LEU A 368 -5.21 -24.85 23.82
N PRO A 369 -3.91 -24.72 23.50
CA PRO A 369 -3.31 -25.39 22.34
C PRO A 369 -3.54 -26.91 22.33
N SER A 370 -4.23 -27.40 21.29
CA SER A 370 -4.46 -28.82 21.03
C SER A 370 -3.22 -29.53 20.48
N GLN A 371 -3.21 -30.87 20.50
CA GLN A 371 -2.08 -31.67 20.00
C GLN A 371 -1.68 -31.34 18.55
N GLN A 372 -2.63 -30.98 17.69
CA GLN A 372 -2.37 -30.66 16.28
C GLN A 372 -1.41 -29.48 16.11
N HIS A 373 -1.47 -28.52 17.01
CA HIS A 373 -0.74 -27.26 16.90
C HIS A 373 0.27 -27.04 18.03
N LEU A 374 0.40 -28.02 18.92
CA LEU A 374 1.31 -28.01 20.06
C LEU A 374 2.77 -27.87 19.63
N ALA A 375 3.14 -28.45 18.48
CA ALA A 375 4.50 -28.33 17.93
C ALA A 375 4.87 -26.88 17.59
N GLU A 376 4.01 -26.18 16.86
CA GLU A 376 4.19 -24.77 16.48
C GLU A 376 4.15 -23.86 17.71
N PHE A 377 3.17 -24.06 18.60
CA PHE A 377 3.09 -23.35 19.87
C PHE A 377 4.35 -23.52 20.73
N SER A 378 4.91 -24.74 20.79
CA SER A 378 6.11 -25.03 21.58
C SER A 378 7.32 -24.28 21.05
N GLU A 379 7.44 -24.12 19.73
CA GLU A 379 8.53 -23.33 19.13
C GLU A 379 8.44 -21.86 19.55
N TYR A 380 7.25 -21.26 19.49
CA TYR A 380 7.04 -19.88 19.96
C TYR A 380 7.25 -19.75 21.47
N ALA A 381 6.82 -20.74 22.25
CA ALA A 381 7.01 -20.78 23.69
C ALA A 381 8.50 -20.82 24.07
N VAL A 382 9.31 -21.64 23.39
CA VAL A 382 10.76 -21.71 23.60
C VAL A 382 11.40 -20.34 23.39
N ASN A 383 11.05 -19.65 22.30
CA ASN A 383 11.57 -18.31 22.01
C ASN A 383 11.15 -17.27 23.08
N ALA A 384 9.90 -17.33 23.54
CA ALA A 384 9.37 -16.47 24.60
C ALA A 384 9.80 -16.88 26.03
N GLY A 385 10.55 -17.97 26.19
CA GLY A 385 10.91 -18.54 27.50
C GLY A 385 11.76 -17.61 28.37
N HIS A 386 12.52 -16.70 27.76
CA HIS A 386 13.31 -15.70 28.49
C HIS A 386 12.43 -14.72 29.30
N LYS A 387 11.16 -14.53 28.91
CA LYS A 387 10.14 -13.72 29.60
C LYS A 387 9.02 -14.59 30.18
N TYR A 388 9.32 -15.84 30.59
CA TYR A 388 8.30 -16.78 31.09
C TYR A 388 7.37 -16.18 32.15
N ARG A 389 7.87 -15.29 33.02
CA ARG A 389 7.11 -14.64 34.10
C ARG A 389 5.89 -13.85 33.61
N GLU A 390 5.89 -13.40 32.36
CA GLU A 390 4.81 -12.59 31.79
C GLU A 390 3.62 -13.42 31.27
N TRP A 391 3.85 -14.67 30.85
CA TRP A 391 2.86 -15.48 30.13
C TRP A 391 2.66 -16.89 30.69
N LEU A 392 3.74 -17.58 31.07
CA LEU A 392 3.71 -18.99 31.47
C LEU A 392 2.85 -19.22 32.72
N PRO A 393 2.91 -18.38 33.78
CA PRO A 393 2.02 -18.52 34.93
C PRO A 393 0.54 -18.48 34.53
N SER A 394 0.16 -17.57 33.62
CA SER A 394 -1.24 -17.43 33.19
C SER A 394 -1.71 -18.65 32.41
N LEU A 395 -0.84 -19.22 31.57
CA LEU A 395 -1.13 -20.43 30.81
C LEU A 395 -1.33 -21.66 31.72
N LEU A 396 -0.42 -21.86 32.69
CA LEU A 396 -0.48 -22.99 33.63
C LEU A 396 -1.67 -22.87 34.58
N LEU A 397 -1.96 -21.65 35.05
CA LEU A 397 -3.11 -21.38 35.89
C LEU A 397 -4.42 -21.65 35.15
N ALA A 398 -4.50 -21.34 33.85
CA ALA A 398 -5.62 -21.66 32.97
C ALA A 398 -5.82 -23.17 32.69
N GLY A 399 -4.96 -24.04 33.24
CA GLY A 399 -5.12 -25.50 33.16
C GLY A 399 -4.41 -26.14 31.96
N PHE A 400 -3.42 -25.47 31.36
CA PHE A 400 -2.56 -26.09 30.35
C PHE A 400 -1.71 -27.20 30.98
N ASN A 401 -1.60 -28.36 30.32
CA ASN A 401 -0.76 -29.46 30.81
C ASN A 401 0.73 -29.08 30.64
N PRO A 402 1.50 -28.90 31.73
CA PRO A 402 2.91 -28.52 31.66
C PRO A 402 3.79 -29.53 30.92
N GLU A 403 3.42 -30.81 30.90
CA GLU A 403 4.19 -31.86 30.20
C GLU A 403 4.28 -31.61 28.69
N ASN A 404 3.30 -30.91 28.12
CA ASN A 404 3.28 -30.55 26.71
C ASN A 404 4.42 -29.60 26.32
N LEU A 405 4.97 -28.82 27.27
CA LEU A 405 6.11 -27.93 27.03
C LEU A 405 7.45 -28.57 27.37
N LEU A 406 7.49 -29.71 28.09
CA LEU A 406 8.72 -30.39 28.49
C LEU A 406 9.36 -31.17 27.33
N CYS A 407 9.54 -30.52 26.18
CA CYS A 407 10.27 -31.07 25.04
C CYS A 407 11.77 -30.75 25.13
N ASP A 408 12.56 -31.47 24.33
CA ASP A 408 14.02 -31.32 24.24
C ASP A 408 14.44 -29.84 24.04
N LYS A 409 13.79 -29.17 23.08
CA LYS A 409 14.03 -27.75 22.78
C LYS A 409 13.81 -26.86 24.00
N TRP A 410 12.70 -27.02 24.72
CA TRP A 410 12.42 -26.23 25.92
C TRP A 410 13.46 -26.48 27.00
N ILE A 411 13.73 -27.75 27.31
CA ILE A 411 14.64 -28.12 28.40
C ILE A 411 16.05 -27.57 28.15
N TYR A 412 16.54 -27.52 26.91
CA TYR A 412 17.87 -26.97 26.63
C TYR A 412 17.92 -25.45 26.44
N SER A 413 16.84 -24.82 25.98
CA SER A 413 16.85 -23.40 25.60
C SER A 413 16.43 -22.43 26.70
N VAL A 414 15.58 -22.84 27.66
CA VAL A 414 15.09 -21.91 28.69
C VAL A 414 16.00 -21.83 29.93
N SER A 415 15.82 -20.74 30.69
CA SER A 415 16.55 -20.52 31.94
C SER A 415 16.21 -21.57 33.01
N ASN A 416 17.13 -21.78 33.96
CA ASN A 416 16.90 -22.70 35.08
C ASN A 416 15.65 -22.32 35.88
N ASP A 417 15.40 -21.02 36.08
CA ASP A 417 14.20 -20.54 36.77
C ASP A 417 12.93 -20.89 36.00
N ALA A 418 12.90 -20.73 34.67
CA ALA A 418 11.73 -21.06 33.86
C ALA A 418 11.45 -22.57 33.87
N LEU A 419 12.50 -23.39 33.78
CA LEU A 419 12.38 -24.84 33.84
C LEU A 419 11.93 -25.31 35.23
N ASN A 420 12.53 -24.79 36.29
CA ASN A 420 12.13 -25.10 37.67
C ASN A 420 10.68 -24.68 37.92
N PHE A 421 10.30 -23.47 37.48
CA PHE A 421 8.92 -22.99 37.61
C PHE A 421 7.90 -23.91 36.91
N LEU A 422 8.19 -24.38 35.69
CA LEU A 422 7.31 -25.31 34.97
C LEU A 422 7.16 -26.63 35.74
N LEU A 423 8.25 -27.15 36.32
CA LEU A 423 8.25 -28.38 37.09
C LEU A 423 7.43 -28.29 38.38
N GLU A 424 7.26 -27.10 38.98
CA GLU A 424 6.36 -26.90 40.14
C GLU A 424 4.90 -27.25 39.80
N PHE A 425 4.50 -27.25 38.52
CA PHE A 425 3.17 -27.64 38.08
C PHE A 425 3.04 -29.12 37.71
N THR A 426 4.10 -29.92 37.92
CA THR A 426 4.15 -31.33 37.55
C THR A 426 4.22 -32.26 38.76
N ASN A 427 3.99 -33.55 38.52
CA ASN A 427 4.52 -34.58 39.40
C ASN A 427 5.96 -34.90 38.98
N TRP A 428 6.94 -34.19 39.55
CA TRP A 428 8.35 -34.31 39.18
C TRP A 428 8.98 -35.70 39.44
N LYS A 429 8.28 -36.63 40.09
CA LYS A 429 8.69 -38.04 40.23
C LYS A 429 7.97 -39.00 39.27
N ARG A 430 6.99 -38.52 38.50
CA ARG A 430 6.26 -39.29 37.49
C ARG A 430 6.23 -38.54 36.16
N LEU A 431 7.40 -38.06 35.73
CA LEU A 431 7.55 -37.46 34.40
C LEU A 431 7.64 -38.54 33.32
N PRO A 432 7.30 -38.23 32.06
CA PRO A 432 7.58 -39.13 30.95
C PRO A 432 9.07 -39.52 30.88
N TRP A 433 9.35 -40.78 30.58
CA TRP A 433 10.71 -41.35 30.61
C TRP A 433 11.73 -40.55 29.80
N ASN A 434 11.34 -40.08 28.60
CA ASN A 434 12.16 -39.24 27.75
C ASN A 434 12.55 -37.92 28.43
N VAL A 435 11.62 -37.28 29.14
CA VAL A 435 11.87 -36.03 29.89
C VAL A 435 12.84 -36.27 31.04
N GLU A 436 12.66 -37.37 31.78
CA GLU A 436 13.54 -37.74 32.90
C GLU A 436 14.99 -37.98 32.45
N GLN A 437 15.18 -38.63 31.31
CA GLN A 437 16.51 -38.86 30.74
C GLN A 437 17.21 -37.54 30.39
N ILE A 438 16.51 -36.61 29.75
CA ILE A 438 17.06 -35.31 29.34
C ILE A 438 17.43 -34.47 30.58
N LEU A 439 16.53 -34.39 31.56
CA LEU A 439 16.78 -33.68 32.81
C LEU A 439 17.96 -34.27 33.59
N SER A 440 18.08 -35.60 33.64
CA SER A 440 19.20 -36.29 34.30
C SER A 440 20.53 -36.01 33.60
N SER A 441 20.53 -36.00 32.26
CA SER A 441 21.70 -35.61 31.46
C SER A 441 22.15 -34.18 31.78
N ARG A 442 21.20 -33.22 31.79
CA ARG A 442 21.48 -31.80 32.07
C ARG A 442 21.93 -31.56 33.52
N LYS A 443 21.41 -32.33 34.48
CA LYS A 443 21.88 -32.33 35.87
C LYS A 443 23.33 -32.83 35.94
N GLY A 444 23.67 -33.88 35.20
CA GLY A 444 25.03 -34.45 35.15
C GLY A 444 26.08 -33.52 34.53
N THR A 445 25.69 -32.62 33.63
CA THR A 445 26.58 -31.62 33.02
C THR A 445 26.65 -30.29 33.79
N SER A 446 26.02 -30.19 34.97
CA SER A 446 25.89 -28.96 35.76
C SER A 446 25.25 -27.77 35.03
N MET A 447 24.56 -28.02 33.90
CA MET A 447 23.90 -26.98 33.10
C MET A 447 22.53 -26.58 33.67
N TRP A 448 22.00 -27.36 34.62
CA TRP A 448 20.74 -27.10 35.31
C TRP A 448 20.86 -27.40 36.80
N VAL A 449 20.39 -26.46 37.63
CA VAL A 449 20.33 -26.60 39.08
C VAL A 449 18.86 -26.73 39.49
N PRO A 450 18.39 -27.94 39.86
CA PRO A 450 17.02 -28.14 40.33
C PRO A 450 16.82 -27.50 41.71
N CYS A 451 15.59 -27.11 42.02
CA CYS A 451 15.20 -26.77 43.39
C CYS A 451 15.42 -27.98 44.32
N SER A 452 15.87 -27.73 45.54
CA SER A 452 16.24 -28.79 46.51
C SER A 452 15.09 -29.74 46.84
N HIS A 453 13.84 -29.27 46.79
CA HIS A 453 12.68 -30.12 47.05
C HIS A 453 12.38 -31.12 45.92
N PHE A 454 12.86 -30.91 44.70
CA PHE A 454 12.69 -31.88 43.61
C PHE A 454 13.47 -33.18 43.82
N GLU A 455 14.48 -33.18 44.70
CA GLU A 455 15.22 -34.40 45.04
C GLU A 455 14.35 -35.39 45.84
N HIS A 456 13.34 -34.86 46.55
CA HIS A 456 12.46 -35.62 47.42
C HIS A 456 11.14 -36.00 46.70
N ILE A 457 10.39 -36.92 47.29
CA ILE A 457 9.03 -37.27 46.83
C ILE A 457 8.13 -36.04 47.03
N PRO A 458 7.28 -35.68 46.05
CA PRO A 458 6.34 -34.57 46.22
C PRO A 458 5.48 -34.75 47.45
N SER A 459 5.24 -33.65 48.18
CA SER A 459 4.37 -33.68 49.35
C SER A 459 2.97 -34.15 48.96
N LEU A 460 2.27 -34.80 49.91
CA LEU A 460 0.87 -35.18 49.69
C LEU A 460 0.01 -33.95 49.36
N SER A 461 0.29 -32.80 49.97
CA SER A 461 -0.40 -31.55 49.65
C SER A 461 -0.24 -31.16 48.18
N HIS A 462 0.98 -31.27 47.63
CA HIS A 462 1.23 -30.98 46.22
C HIS A 462 0.51 -31.95 45.28
N LEU A 463 0.56 -33.25 45.58
CA LEU A 463 -0.16 -34.26 44.79
C LEU A 463 -1.68 -34.01 44.83
N CYS A 464 -2.23 -33.67 46.00
CA CYS A 464 -3.63 -33.26 46.11
C CYS A 464 -3.93 -31.97 45.32
N ARG A 465 -3.01 -31.01 45.25
CA ARG A 465 -3.16 -29.79 44.42
C ARG A 465 -3.37 -30.17 42.95
N LEU A 466 -2.51 -31.04 42.44
CA LEU A 466 -2.54 -31.49 41.05
C LEU A 466 -3.83 -32.25 40.75
N GLU A 467 -4.24 -33.17 41.63
CA GLU A 467 -5.48 -33.93 41.46
C GLU A 467 -6.74 -33.08 41.56
N ILE A 468 -6.80 -32.11 42.50
CA ILE A 468 -7.96 -31.20 42.55
C ILE A 468 -8.02 -30.36 41.28
N ARG A 469 -6.88 -29.89 40.76
CA ARG A 469 -6.84 -29.13 39.52
C ARG A 469 -7.14 -29.96 38.28
N SER A 470 -6.80 -31.25 38.25
CA SER A 470 -7.15 -32.13 37.12
C SER A 470 -8.67 -32.36 37.03
N LEU A 471 -9.36 -32.34 38.17
CA LEU A 471 -10.84 -32.43 38.24
C LEU A 471 -11.54 -31.12 37.85
N LEU A 472 -10.88 -29.97 38.06
CA LEU A 472 -11.39 -28.67 37.62
C LEU A 472 -11.15 -28.53 36.11
N THR A 473 -12.22 -28.37 35.32
CA THR A 473 -12.08 -28.15 33.88
C THR A 473 -11.28 -26.88 33.58
N SER A 474 -10.62 -26.82 32.43
CA SER A 474 -9.87 -25.63 32.00
C SER A 474 -10.72 -24.36 32.01
N VAL A 475 -12.03 -24.47 31.74
CA VAL A 475 -13.00 -23.36 31.83
C VAL A 475 -13.04 -22.77 33.24
N CYS A 476 -13.10 -23.62 34.28
CA CYS A 476 -13.11 -23.17 35.68
C CYS A 476 -11.76 -22.59 36.13
N LEU A 477 -10.66 -23.00 35.50
CA LEU A 477 -9.30 -22.61 35.90
C LEU A 477 -8.82 -21.30 35.25
N ARG A 478 -9.49 -20.84 34.18
CA ARG A 478 -9.13 -19.60 33.44
C ARG A 478 -9.43 -18.30 34.19
N SER A 479 -10.28 -18.35 35.20
CA SER A 479 -10.65 -17.19 36.02
C SER A 479 -10.50 -17.52 37.49
N ASP A 480 -9.73 -16.69 38.19
CA ASP A 480 -9.51 -16.83 39.63
C ASP A 480 -10.81 -16.69 40.42
N GLN A 481 -11.79 -15.93 39.90
CA GLN A 481 -13.11 -15.77 40.50
C GLN A 481 -13.81 -17.11 40.74
N HIS A 482 -13.70 -18.07 39.81
CA HIS A 482 -14.29 -19.39 40.00
C HIS A 482 -13.66 -20.13 41.17
N ILE A 483 -12.33 -20.07 41.30
CA ILE A 483 -11.62 -20.70 42.43
C ILE A 483 -11.97 -19.99 43.75
N ARG A 484 -12.13 -18.66 43.72
CA ARG A 484 -12.56 -17.85 44.88
C ARG A 484 -14.00 -18.11 45.30
N GLN A 485 -14.85 -18.58 44.40
CA GLN A 485 -16.24 -18.96 44.66
C GLN A 485 -16.39 -20.41 45.16
N LEU A 486 -15.33 -21.23 45.12
CA LEU A 486 -15.38 -22.58 45.66
C LEU A 486 -15.67 -22.54 47.17
N PRO A 487 -16.55 -23.43 47.69
CA PRO A 487 -16.94 -23.48 49.10
C PRO A 487 -15.85 -24.16 49.97
N ILE A 488 -14.62 -23.63 49.88
CA ILE A 488 -13.43 -24.11 50.58
C ILE A 488 -12.73 -22.94 51.29
N PRO A 489 -11.93 -23.20 52.34
CA PRO A 489 -11.20 -22.13 53.05
C PRO A 489 -10.27 -21.34 52.11
N ILE A 490 -10.09 -20.04 52.39
CA ILE A 490 -9.24 -19.13 51.59
C ILE A 490 -7.83 -19.67 51.41
N CYS A 491 -7.24 -20.29 52.43
CA CYS A 491 -5.92 -20.90 52.32
C CYS A 491 -5.85 -22.01 51.26
N LEU A 492 -6.93 -22.77 51.07
CA LEU A 492 -7.01 -23.80 50.02
C LEU A 492 -7.27 -23.16 48.65
N GLN A 493 -8.03 -22.06 48.58
CA GLN A 493 -8.18 -21.29 47.35
C GLN A 493 -6.83 -20.71 46.88
N ASP A 494 -6.07 -20.08 47.79
CA ASP A 494 -4.74 -19.53 47.54
C ASP A 494 -3.75 -20.63 47.09
N PHE A 495 -3.88 -21.81 47.71
CA PHE A 495 -3.11 -22.99 47.35
C PHE A 495 -3.43 -23.52 45.94
N LEU A 496 -4.71 -23.53 45.53
CA LEU A 496 -5.12 -23.91 44.17
C LEU A 496 -4.71 -22.87 43.11
N LEU A 497 -4.54 -21.61 43.51
CA LEU A 497 -4.03 -20.51 42.69
C LEU A 497 -2.49 -20.45 42.65
N TYR A 498 -1.79 -21.40 43.27
CA TYR A 498 -0.32 -21.44 43.31
C TYR A 498 0.33 -20.16 43.88
N LEU A 499 -0.36 -19.40 44.75
CA LEU A 499 0.16 -18.11 45.24
C LEU A 499 1.50 -18.26 45.98
N ASP A 500 1.70 -19.38 46.67
CA ASP A 500 2.97 -19.73 47.31
C ASP A 500 4.13 -19.85 46.31
N VAL A 501 3.89 -20.54 45.19
CA VAL A 501 4.87 -20.70 44.11
C VAL A 501 5.08 -19.37 43.36
N LEU A 502 4.02 -18.63 43.06
CA LEU A 502 4.18 -17.32 42.40
C LEU A 502 5.05 -16.37 43.23
N ARG A 503 4.86 -16.34 44.56
CA ARG A 503 5.68 -15.56 45.48
C ARG A 503 7.14 -16.00 45.51
N SER A 504 7.41 -17.31 45.53
CA SER A 504 8.79 -17.83 45.59
C SER A 504 9.60 -17.48 44.34
N TYR A 505 8.94 -17.31 43.20
CA TYR A 505 9.56 -16.88 41.95
C TYR A 505 9.44 -15.37 41.71
N SER A 506 9.00 -14.57 42.69
CA SER A 506 8.82 -13.11 42.54
C SER A 506 7.92 -12.72 41.36
N ILE A 507 6.88 -13.50 41.10
CA ILE A 507 5.87 -13.21 40.08
C ILE A 507 4.74 -12.43 40.73
N SER A 508 4.40 -11.28 40.16
CA SER A 508 3.36 -10.40 40.70
C SER A 508 1.98 -11.06 40.66
N GLU A 509 1.27 -11.06 41.79
CA GLU A 509 -0.13 -11.49 41.89
C GLU A 509 -1.10 -10.49 41.25
N TYR A 510 -0.62 -9.30 40.86
CA TYR A 510 -1.42 -8.25 40.23
C TYR A 510 -2.13 -8.74 38.96
N TRP A 511 -1.51 -9.68 38.23
CA TRP A 511 -2.07 -10.30 37.02
C TRP A 511 -3.31 -11.16 37.27
N LEU A 512 -3.60 -11.52 38.52
CA LEU A 512 -4.83 -12.20 38.93
C LEU A 512 -5.98 -11.22 39.23
N LYS A 513 -5.69 -9.93 39.49
CA LYS A 513 -6.67 -8.98 40.05
C LYS A 513 -7.26 -7.96 39.08
N LEU A 514 -6.66 -7.66 37.91
CA LEU A 514 -7.28 -6.71 36.98
C LEU A 514 -8.25 -7.38 36.02
N GLY A 515 -9.53 -7.11 36.27
CA GLY A 515 -10.62 -7.18 35.31
C GLY A 515 -10.79 -5.93 34.42
N GLU A 516 -9.93 -4.91 34.48
CA GLU A 516 -10.15 -3.67 33.74
C GLU A 516 -8.86 -3.18 33.06
N VAL A 517 -9.02 -2.40 31.98
CA VAL A 517 -8.00 -1.89 31.03
C VAL A 517 -7.85 -2.74 29.75
N TYR A 518 -8.97 -2.91 29.05
CA TYR A 518 -9.10 -2.44 27.66
C TYR A 518 -10.49 -1.79 27.48
N GLU A 519 -10.92 -0.98 28.44
CA GLU A 519 -12.07 -0.07 28.23
C GLU A 519 -11.54 1.25 27.66
N GLY A 520 -11.29 1.25 26.35
CA GLY A 520 -11.23 2.45 25.56
C GLY A 520 -12.62 2.71 24.97
N SER A 521 -13.39 3.56 25.66
CA SER A 521 -14.68 4.17 25.27
C SER A 521 -15.87 3.23 25.01
N ALA A 522 -16.81 3.25 25.96
CA ALA A 522 -18.26 3.01 25.86
C ALA A 522 -18.78 2.22 24.64
N LEU A 523 -19.27 1.00 24.91
CA LEU A 523 -20.27 0.32 24.09
C LEU A 523 -21.51 1.22 23.90
N PRO A 524 -21.92 1.59 22.68
CA PRO A 524 -23.29 2.03 22.46
C PRO A 524 -24.19 0.81 22.61
N SER A 525 -25.09 0.83 23.59
CA SER A 525 -26.17 -0.15 23.71
C SER A 525 -26.97 -0.18 22.41
N CYS A 526 -26.84 -1.25 21.62
CA CYS A 526 -27.84 -1.60 20.61
C CYS A 526 -29.12 -1.97 21.36
N SER A 527 -30.03 -1.01 21.48
CA SER A 527 -31.39 -1.27 21.91
C SER A 527 -32.07 -2.06 20.80
N ASN A 528 -32.27 -3.36 21.07
CA ASN A 528 -33.21 -4.18 20.33
C ASN A 528 -34.60 -3.56 20.47
N SER A 529 -35.13 -3.00 19.38
CA SER A 529 -36.56 -2.76 19.25
C SER A 529 -37.25 -4.07 18.90
N GLU A 530 -37.52 -4.87 19.92
CA GLU A 530 -38.48 -5.98 19.82
C GLU A 530 -39.88 -5.39 19.53
N ARG A 531 -40.27 -5.44 18.24
CA ARG A 531 -41.68 -5.38 17.85
C ARG A 531 -42.37 -6.63 18.38
N THR A 532 -43.10 -6.47 19.48
CA THR A 532 -44.07 -7.45 19.96
C THR A 532 -45.35 -7.31 19.14
N GLU A 533 -45.64 -8.32 18.31
CA GLU A 533 -46.99 -8.65 17.90
C GLU A 533 -47.72 -9.31 19.09
N GLY A 534 -48.96 -8.91 19.38
CA GLY A 534 -49.75 -9.56 20.43
C GLY A 534 -51.07 -8.89 20.82
N LYS A 535 -52.06 -8.99 19.93
CA LYS A 535 -53.53 -9.04 20.16
C LYS A 535 -54.04 -8.74 21.59
N LYS A 536 -54.84 -7.68 21.71
CA LYS A 536 -56.27 -7.75 22.10
C LYS A 536 -57.00 -6.49 21.66
#